data_AF-J0C277-F1
#
_entry.id   AF-J0C277-F1
#
_cell.length_a   1.000
_cell.length_b   1.000
_cell.length_c   1.000
_cell.angle_alpha   90.00
_cell.angle_beta   90.00
_cell.angle_gamma   90.00
#
_symmetry.space_group_name_H-M   'P 1'
#
loop_
_entity.id
_entity.type
_entity.pdbx_description
1 polymer ?
#
loop_
_entity_poly.entity_id
_entity_poly.type
_entity_poly.pdbx_seq_one_letter_code
_entity_poly.pdbx_strand_id
1 'polypeptide(L)'
;MLSDEEAERAREGLIEEKGFFIPPSALFCNALKNAPHNEDLNVTLQNIFNEIEKSSLGTPSEENVKGLFADLDVNSNKLGSSHKNRVEKLTKILQAIGGMQLGDYLKSGIDVFGDAYEYLMAMYASNAGKSGGEFFTPKK
;
A
#
# COMPACT_ATOMS: atom_id res chain seq x y z
N MET A 1 -1.91 -2.36 -22.37
CA MET A 1 -2.52 -2.29 -21.02
C MET A 1 -3.78 -1.47 -21.16
N LEU A 2 -4.81 -1.79 -20.38
CA LEU A 2 -6.04 -0.99 -20.30
C LEU A 2 -5.70 0.44 -19.86
N SER A 3 -6.27 1.48 -20.50
CA SER A 3 -6.09 2.86 -20.04
C SER A 3 -6.95 3.15 -18.80
N ASP A 4 -6.63 4.25 -18.10
CA ASP A 4 -7.46 4.70 -16.98
C ASP A 4 -8.87 5.08 -17.46
N GLU A 5 -9.00 5.77 -18.60
CA GLU A 5 -10.32 6.13 -19.14
C GLU A 5 -11.16 4.91 -19.52
N GLU A 6 -10.52 3.85 -20.01
CA GLU A 6 -11.20 2.60 -20.33
C GLU A 6 -11.62 1.85 -19.06
N ALA A 7 -10.80 1.89 -18.01
CA ALA A 7 -11.06 1.22 -16.73
C ALA A 7 -12.21 1.86 -15.94
N GLU A 8 -12.45 3.16 -16.10
CA GLU A 8 -13.55 3.87 -15.44
C GLU A 8 -14.93 3.25 -15.75
N ARG A 9 -15.09 2.59 -16.91
CA ARG A 9 -16.33 1.88 -17.24
C ARG A 9 -16.64 0.71 -16.30
N ALA A 10 -15.62 0.17 -15.63
CA ALA A 10 -15.76 -0.91 -14.67
C ALA A 10 -15.78 -0.42 -13.21
N ARG A 11 -15.66 0.90 -12.98
CA ARG A 11 -15.54 1.48 -11.63
C ARG A 11 -16.67 1.04 -10.70
N GLU A 12 -17.92 1.24 -11.11
CA GLU A 12 -19.09 0.91 -10.27
C GLU A 12 -19.13 -0.57 -9.90
N GLY A 13 -18.95 -1.46 -10.88
CA GLY A 13 -18.95 -2.90 -10.64
C GLY A 13 -17.79 -3.37 -9.76
N LEU A 14 -16.61 -2.76 -9.90
CA LEU A 14 -15.45 -3.07 -9.06
C LEU A 14 -15.63 -2.55 -7.63
N ILE A 15 -16.25 -1.39 -7.44
CA ILE A 15 -16.59 -0.90 -6.10
C ILE A 15 -17.65 -1.79 -5.45
N GLU A 16 -18.64 -2.25 -6.20
CA GLU A 16 -19.65 -3.20 -5.69
C GLU A 16 -19.03 -4.54 -5.29
N GLU A 17 -18.11 -5.08 -6.10
CA GLU A 17 -17.49 -6.39 -5.85
C GLU A 17 -16.35 -6.35 -4.82
N LYS A 18 -15.52 -5.30 -4.84
CA LYS A 18 -14.27 -5.21 -4.07
C LYS A 18 -14.27 -4.11 -3.01
N GLY A 19 -15.24 -3.20 -3.05
CA GLY A 19 -15.37 -2.09 -2.10
C GLY A 19 -14.53 -0.86 -2.41
N PHE A 20 -13.72 -0.88 -3.46
CA PHE A 20 -12.88 0.24 -3.90
C PHE A 20 -12.51 0.09 -5.37
N PHE A 21 -11.95 1.14 -5.96
CA PHE A 21 -11.44 1.16 -7.33
C PHE A 21 -9.99 1.68 -7.37
N ILE A 22 -9.14 0.99 -8.13
CA ILE A 22 -7.77 1.41 -8.43
C ILE A 22 -7.63 1.49 -9.95
N PRO A 23 -7.40 2.67 -10.55
CA PRO A 23 -7.17 2.76 -11.98
C PRO A 23 -5.84 2.07 -12.36
N PRO A 24 -5.68 1.56 -13.59
CA PRO A 24 -4.46 0.91 -14.05
C PRO A 24 -3.18 1.65 -13.69
N SER A 25 -3.10 2.97 -13.90
CA SER A 25 -1.91 3.77 -13.57
C SER A 25 -1.51 3.73 -12.09
N ALA A 26 -2.48 3.55 -11.20
CA ALA A 26 -2.32 3.51 -9.74
C ALA A 26 -2.03 2.11 -9.19
N LEU A 27 -2.09 1.06 -10.02
CA LEU A 27 -1.73 -0.30 -9.60
C LEU A 27 -0.27 -0.34 -9.14
N PHE A 28 0.01 -1.09 -8.07
CA PHE A 28 1.35 -1.19 -7.47
C PHE A 28 2.45 -1.50 -8.50
N CYS A 29 2.20 -2.42 -9.44
CA CYS A 29 3.17 -2.77 -10.47
C CYS A 29 3.51 -1.60 -11.41
N ASN A 30 2.54 -0.74 -11.72
CA ASN A 30 2.74 0.44 -12.56
C ASN A 30 3.39 1.58 -11.77
N ALA A 31 2.96 1.80 -10.53
CA ALA A 31 3.63 2.73 -9.62
C ALA A 31 5.11 2.35 -9.43
N LEU A 32 5.40 1.06 -9.19
CA LEU A 32 6.76 0.53 -9.07
C LEU A 32 7.57 0.72 -10.36
N LYS A 33 6.99 0.41 -11.51
CA LYS A 33 7.65 0.58 -12.82
C LYS A 33 8.02 2.05 -13.07
N ASN A 34 7.17 2.99 -12.65
CA ASN A 34 7.37 4.42 -12.87
C ASN A 34 8.22 5.09 -11.78
N ALA A 35 8.33 4.50 -10.59
CA ALA A 35 9.01 5.07 -9.43
C ALA A 35 10.46 5.55 -9.69
N PRO A 36 11.31 4.85 -10.49
CA PRO A 36 12.67 5.32 -10.78
C PRO A 36 12.73 6.61 -11.62
N HIS A 37 11.64 6.96 -12.29
CA HIS A 37 11.55 8.08 -13.23
C HIS A 37 10.58 9.17 -12.77
N ASN A 38 10.01 9.03 -11.57
CA ASN A 38 9.01 9.94 -11.03
C ASN A 38 9.64 10.84 -9.96
N GLU A 39 9.98 12.06 -10.34
CA GLU A 39 10.57 13.06 -9.42
C GLU A 39 9.58 13.51 -8.33
N ASP A 40 8.28 13.29 -8.51
CA ASP A 40 7.21 13.62 -7.57
C ASP A 40 6.50 12.36 -7.06
N LEU A 41 7.26 11.30 -6.83
CA LEU A 41 6.72 10.01 -6.38
C LEU A 41 5.92 10.13 -5.07
N ASN A 42 6.35 10.98 -4.14
CA ASN A 42 5.61 11.27 -2.91
C ASN A 42 4.20 11.81 -3.21
N VAL A 43 4.09 12.80 -4.10
CA VAL A 43 2.79 13.38 -4.50
C VAL A 43 1.93 12.32 -5.21
N THR A 44 2.56 11.56 -6.11
CA THR A 44 1.89 10.48 -6.84
C THR A 44 1.30 9.44 -5.90
N LEU A 45 2.08 8.96 -4.94
CA LEU A 45 1.62 7.99 -3.95
C LEU A 45 0.51 8.56 -3.05
N GLN A 46 0.65 9.81 -2.58
CA GLN A 46 -0.40 10.47 -1.80
C GLN A 46 -1.73 10.50 -2.57
N ASN A 47 -1.69 10.87 -3.85
CA ASN A 47 -2.87 10.91 -4.70
C ASN A 47 -3.47 9.51 -4.88
N ILE A 48 -2.66 8.49 -5.13
CA ILE A 48 -3.13 7.11 -5.23
C ILE A 48 -3.89 6.70 -3.95
N PHE A 49 -3.32 6.91 -2.76
CA PHE A 49 -3.98 6.56 -1.50
C PHE A 49 -5.28 7.32 -1.30
N ASN A 50 -5.27 8.63 -1.56
CA ASN A 50 -6.46 9.47 -1.46
C ASN A 50 -7.57 9.01 -2.42
N GLU A 51 -7.23 8.66 -3.66
CA GLU A 51 -8.22 8.21 -4.65
C GLU A 51 -8.78 6.82 -4.33
N ILE A 52 -8.00 5.94 -3.70
CA ILE A 52 -8.49 4.66 -3.17
C ILE A 52 -9.57 4.90 -2.11
N GLU A 53 -9.31 5.75 -1.10
CA GLU A 53 -10.31 6.07 -0.08
C GLU A 53 -11.55 6.71 -0.70
N LYS A 54 -11.35 7.71 -1.57
CA LYS A 54 -12.45 8.42 -2.24
C LYS A 54 -13.30 7.51 -3.11
N SER A 55 -12.73 6.45 -3.68
CA SER A 55 -13.48 5.52 -4.53
C SER A 55 -14.63 4.83 -3.79
N SER A 56 -14.53 4.71 -2.46
CA SER A 56 -15.55 4.08 -1.61
C SER A 56 -16.58 5.06 -1.03
N LEU A 57 -16.40 6.37 -1.20
CA LEU A 57 -17.29 7.38 -0.59
C LEU A 57 -18.74 7.22 -1.06
N GLY A 58 -19.67 7.22 -0.12
CA GLY A 58 -21.10 7.04 -0.38
C GLY A 58 -21.50 5.61 -0.76
N THR A 59 -20.59 4.64 -0.66
CA THR A 59 -20.87 3.22 -0.92
C THR A 59 -20.90 2.43 0.40
N PRO A 60 -21.47 1.20 0.42
CA PRO A 60 -21.50 0.38 1.63
C PRO A 60 -20.12 0.05 2.22
N SER A 61 -19.04 0.14 1.42
CA SER A 61 -17.67 -0.13 1.85
C SER A 61 -16.94 1.10 2.39
N GLU A 62 -17.55 2.30 2.41
CA GLU A 62 -16.90 3.56 2.85
C GLU A 62 -16.19 3.37 4.19
N GLU A 63 -16.90 2.87 5.20
CA GLU A 63 -16.37 2.73 6.57
C GLU A 63 -15.23 1.70 6.69
N ASN A 64 -15.04 0.82 5.69
CA ASN A 64 -13.93 -0.12 5.66
C ASN A 64 -12.64 0.48 5.09
N VAL A 65 -12.75 1.55 4.29
CA VAL A 65 -11.62 2.15 3.55
C VAL A 65 -11.28 3.53 4.08
N LYS A 66 -12.25 4.24 4.64
CA LYS A 66 -12.10 5.59 5.19
C LYS A 66 -11.04 5.63 6.28
N GLY A 67 -10.02 6.47 6.08
CA GLY A 67 -8.92 6.64 7.01
C GLY A 67 -7.90 5.49 7.01
N LEU A 68 -8.00 4.55 6.07
CA LEU A 68 -7.04 3.44 5.94
C LEU A 68 -5.60 3.93 5.77
N PHE A 69 -5.39 5.11 5.18
CA PHE A 69 -4.08 5.72 4.96
C PHE A 69 -3.86 7.01 5.75
N ALA A 70 -4.71 7.32 6.75
CA ALA A 70 -4.65 8.59 7.49
C ALA A 70 -3.31 8.84 8.20
N ASP A 71 -2.65 7.78 8.67
CA ASP A 71 -1.36 7.87 9.36
C ASP A 71 -0.14 7.85 8.41
N LEU A 72 -0.37 7.69 7.10
CA LEU A 72 0.71 7.61 6.13
C LEU A 72 1.14 9.01 5.68
N ASP A 73 2.32 9.44 6.15
CA ASP A 73 2.95 10.68 5.73
C ASP A 73 4.11 10.42 4.75
N VAL A 74 3.83 10.51 3.45
CA VAL A 74 4.83 10.40 2.37
C VAL A 74 5.78 11.60 2.28
N ASN A 75 5.53 12.66 3.05
CA ASN A 75 6.38 13.85 3.15
C ASN A 75 7.18 13.89 4.45
N SER A 76 7.11 12.85 5.27
CA SER A 76 7.73 12.80 6.58
C SER A 76 9.23 13.05 6.54
N ASN A 77 9.74 13.80 7.52
CA ASN A 77 11.18 13.97 7.73
C ASN A 77 11.90 12.65 8.04
N LYS A 78 11.16 11.61 8.46
CA LYS A 78 11.70 10.24 8.63
C LYS A 78 12.08 9.57 7.30
N LEU A 79 11.49 10.00 6.18
CA LEU A 79 11.82 9.52 4.84
C LEU A 79 13.05 10.23 4.27
N GLY A 80 13.37 11.43 4.77
CA GLY A 80 14.52 12.23 4.36
C GLY A 80 14.30 13.71 4.62
N SER A 81 15.40 14.45 4.76
CA SER A 81 15.39 15.90 5.00
C SER A 81 15.14 16.75 3.75
N SER A 82 15.34 16.19 2.55
CA SER A 82 15.10 16.86 1.27
C SER A 82 14.08 16.09 0.42
N HIS A 83 13.42 16.79 -0.51
CA HIS A 83 12.49 16.17 -1.48
C HIS A 83 13.11 14.98 -2.19
N LYS A 84 14.31 15.17 -2.75
CA LYS A 84 15.08 14.12 -3.43
C LYS A 84 15.32 12.90 -2.55
N ASN A 85 15.74 13.09 -1.29
CA ASN A 85 16.01 11.98 -0.39
C ASN A 85 14.73 11.19 -0.05
N ARG A 86 13.58 11.89 0.09
CA ARG A 86 12.28 11.24 0.33
C ARG A 86 11.85 10.39 -0.86
N VAL A 87 11.92 10.95 -2.06
CA VAL A 87 11.61 10.24 -3.32
C VAL A 87 12.52 9.03 -3.48
N GLU A 88 13.84 9.18 -3.30
CA GLU A 88 14.79 8.06 -3.35
C GLU A 88 14.46 6.96 -2.31
N LYS A 89 14.04 7.35 -1.09
CA LYS A 89 13.66 6.40 -0.04
C LYS A 89 12.37 5.66 -0.39
N LEU A 90 11.36 6.36 -0.89
CA LEU A 90 10.10 5.78 -1.35
C LEU A 90 10.32 4.80 -2.52
N THR A 91 11.14 5.18 -3.51
CA THR A 91 11.51 4.29 -4.63
C THR A 91 12.16 3.01 -4.12
N LYS A 92 13.11 3.11 -3.17
CA LYS A 92 13.74 1.93 -2.56
C LYS A 92 12.75 1.06 -1.79
N ILE A 93 11.77 1.65 -1.10
CA ILE A 93 10.72 0.91 -0.39
C ILE A 93 9.86 0.13 -1.39
N LEU A 94 9.38 0.79 -2.45
CA LEU A 94 8.59 0.11 -3.48
C LEU A 94 9.38 -1.03 -4.14
N GLN A 95 10.66 -0.80 -4.46
CA GLN A 95 11.53 -1.83 -5.02
C GLN A 95 11.77 -3.00 -4.06
N ALA A 96 11.93 -2.73 -2.76
CA ALA A 96 12.08 -3.77 -1.76
C ALA A 96 10.83 -4.64 -1.66
N ILE A 97 9.63 -4.02 -1.62
CA ILE A 97 8.34 -4.74 -1.60
C ILE A 97 8.15 -5.53 -2.89
N GLY A 98 8.40 -4.92 -4.05
CA GLY A 98 8.26 -5.59 -5.36
C GLY A 98 9.28 -6.69 -5.61
N GLY A 99 10.42 -6.68 -4.91
CA GLY A 99 11.43 -7.73 -4.94
C GLY A 99 11.17 -8.88 -3.97
N MET A 100 10.15 -8.79 -3.11
CA MET A 100 9.79 -9.90 -2.21
C MET A 100 9.24 -11.06 -3.02
N GLN A 101 9.78 -12.26 -2.78
CA GLN A 101 9.27 -13.50 -3.40
C GLN A 101 8.05 -14.00 -2.64
N LEU A 102 6.93 -13.26 -2.72
CA LEU A 102 5.68 -13.58 -2.02
C LEU A 102 4.87 -14.73 -2.68
N GLY A 103 5.49 -15.45 -3.63
CA GLY A 103 4.84 -16.50 -4.39
C GLY A 103 3.80 -15.98 -5.39
N ASP A 104 3.29 -16.89 -6.21
CA ASP A 104 2.17 -16.61 -7.11
C ASP A 104 0.89 -16.90 -6.28
N TYR A 105 0.25 -15.85 -5.75
CA TYR A 105 -0.90 -15.95 -4.82
C TYR A 105 -2.02 -16.87 -5.34
N LEU A 106 -2.16 -16.98 -6.67
CA LEU A 106 -3.16 -17.85 -7.31
C LEU A 106 -2.74 -19.32 -7.43
N LYS A 107 -1.47 -19.67 -7.22
CA LYS A 107 -0.92 -21.02 -7.43
C LYS A 107 -0.34 -21.67 -6.18
N SER A 108 0.11 -20.90 -5.19
CA SER A 108 0.63 -21.49 -3.95
C SER A 108 -0.48 -21.58 -2.91
N GLY A 109 -0.82 -22.80 -2.47
CA GLY A 109 -1.63 -23.03 -1.26
C GLY A 109 -0.91 -22.65 0.05
N ILE A 110 0.08 -21.77 -0.03
CA ILE A 110 0.87 -21.22 1.08
C ILE A 110 0.59 -19.72 1.07
N ASP A 111 0.06 -19.19 2.18
CA ASP A 111 -0.22 -17.77 2.35
C ASP A 111 1.04 -17.00 2.79
N VAL A 112 2.03 -16.96 1.90
CA VAL A 112 3.31 -16.27 2.15
C VAL A 112 3.09 -14.77 2.40
N PHE A 113 2.04 -14.20 1.84
CA PHE A 113 1.69 -12.80 2.05
C PHE A 113 1.15 -12.55 3.46
N GLY A 114 0.23 -13.41 3.93
CA GLY A 114 -0.25 -13.42 5.31
C GLY A 114 0.88 -13.60 6.31
N ASP A 115 1.76 -14.58 6.10
CA ASP A 115 2.92 -14.83 6.97
C ASP A 115 3.86 -13.61 7.04
N ALA A 116 4.13 -12.96 5.91
CA ALA A 116 4.95 -11.77 5.86
C ALA A 116 4.31 -10.59 6.61
N TYR A 117 2.99 -10.42 6.48
CA TYR A 117 2.24 -9.41 7.22
C TYR A 117 2.27 -9.66 8.73
N GLU A 118 1.97 -10.88 9.17
CA GLU A 118 2.00 -11.25 10.60
C GLU A 118 3.39 -11.04 11.20
N TYR A 119 4.44 -11.42 10.48
CA TYR A 119 5.82 -11.19 10.90
C TYR A 119 6.11 -9.70 11.10
N LEU A 120 5.68 -8.83 10.18
CA LEU A 120 5.86 -7.38 10.31
C LEU A 120 5.09 -6.82 11.52
N MET A 121 3.87 -7.29 11.76
CA MET A 121 3.07 -6.89 12.93
C MET A 121 3.73 -7.32 14.24
N ALA A 122 4.24 -8.54 14.31
CA ALA A 122 4.98 -9.04 15.49
C ALA A 122 6.25 -8.23 15.77
N MET A 123 7.01 -7.89 14.72
CA MET A 123 8.21 -7.05 14.83
C MET A 123 7.88 -5.63 15.30
N TYR A 124 6.78 -5.05 14.80
CA TYR A 124 6.31 -3.74 15.24
C TYR A 124 5.92 -3.76 16.72
N ALA A 125 5.13 -4.75 17.15
CA ALA A 125 4.72 -4.92 18.54
C ALA A 125 5.91 -5.15 19.49
N SER A 126 6.88 -6.00 19.10
CA SER A 126 8.09 -6.26 19.88
C SER A 126 8.98 -5.02 20.03
N ASN A 127 9.06 -4.17 19.00
CA ASN A 127 9.80 -2.91 19.08
C ASN A 127 9.05 -1.83 19.87
N ALA A 128 7.72 -1.81 19.84
CA ALA A 128 6.89 -0.92 20.66
C ALA A 128 6.88 -1.31 22.15
N GLY A 129 6.92 -2.62 22.45
CA GLY A 129 6.89 -3.21 23.79
C GLY A 129 8.17 -3.06 24.61
N LYS A 130 9.26 -2.54 24.04
CA LYS A 130 10.47 -2.17 24.81
C LYS A 130 10.27 -0.95 25.74
N SER A 131 9.06 -0.38 25.78
CA SER A 131 8.68 0.76 26.61
C SER A 131 7.58 0.47 27.66
N GLY A 132 7.03 -0.74 27.76
CA GLY A 132 6.00 -1.05 28.76
C GLY A 132 5.37 -2.41 28.53
N GLY A 133 5.53 -3.32 29.49
CA GLY A 133 5.27 -4.75 29.32
C GLY A 133 3.83 -5.12 29.01
N GLU A 134 3.65 -5.94 27.98
CA GLU A 134 2.95 -7.22 28.00
C GLU A 134 3.35 -7.98 26.73
N PHE A 135 3.89 -9.19 26.91
CA PHE A 135 4.54 -9.96 25.84
C PHE A 135 3.51 -10.60 24.91
N PHE A 136 3.68 -10.39 23.60
CA PHE A 136 2.99 -11.19 22.58
C PHE A 136 3.61 -12.60 22.56
N THR A 137 2.78 -13.63 22.70
CA THR A 137 3.24 -15.03 22.65
C THR A 137 3.04 -15.56 21.22
N PRO A 138 4.08 -16.02 20.49
CA PRO A 138 3.90 -16.55 19.13
C PRO A 138 3.18 -17.90 19.17
N LYS A 139 2.37 -18.19 18.13
CA LYS A 139 1.78 -19.52 17.96
C LYS A 139 2.83 -20.51 17.43
N LYS A 140 2.78 -21.73 17.98
CA LYS A 140 3.59 -22.89 17.57
C LYS A 140 3.14 -23.46 16.24
#